data_AF-A0A6P0JW00-F1
#
_entry.id   AF-A0A6P0JW00-F1
#
_cell.length_a   1.000
_cell.length_b   1.000
_cell.length_c   1.000
_cell.angle_alpha   90.00
_cell.angle_beta   90.00
_cell.angle_gamma   90.00
#
_symmetry.space_group_name_H-M   'P 1'
#
loop_
_entity.id
_entity.type
_entity.pdbx_description
1 polymer ?
#
loop_
_entity_poly.entity_id
_entity_poly.type
_entity_poly.pdbx_seq_one_letter_code
_entity_poly.pdbx_strand_id
1 'polypeptide(L)'
;LSLKELQDQPWVLLPEGTPSRTILTHRLHELGVSLDDFSPIEVVDTPSQVQIYLLKGNYLSFMSNFEFQVERKAGWIKSIFLEEFALKMPLFLLLSKRMERALENRQQVSGRGKATLEPIAQFIALLKAGTQLLFDADLESEQNSEPSNSSRRETVPLFQSPNFFLRSPVSQASETIKLTIGTQNRTIQTITAGLIIQRLGLLEHFLPQAGRYSNTHYQIQWCDYTSGAPIVEGLESKTIDIGILGDYPLLLSASQQNAESSLSEQTRLISFIASNLDGTGNDVIVPNRSLLNSLEDLQGRAIAVPFSSAAHGMIIRSLHHKNLLERVRLTSIHNFNPHCLTRLNHPVDGYAYFAPFHEIVKHRGGFRRLLQESVNELPTFHGVVVQATLAEQYPEIIVAYLKALIAAQYWYLQTPLAPTLVSQWVNLDTAIIAKTLSPTEDHNEGSVFFFDPKIRTDWLQAHIEQLTAIAGHEYLSQINLNQWVQSEFLKKAFSSL
;
A
#
# COMPACT_ATOMS: atom_id res chain seq x y z
N LEU A 1 -12.55 -0.63 -16.01
CA LEU A 1 -13.27 0.63 -16.25
C LEU A 1 -13.51 1.24 -14.89
N SER A 2 -13.17 2.50 -14.70
CA SER A 2 -13.54 3.24 -13.48
C SER A 2 -15.06 3.44 -13.43
N LEU A 3 -15.64 3.66 -12.25
CA LEU A 3 -17.07 3.93 -12.11
C LEU A 3 -17.52 5.11 -12.99
N LYS A 4 -16.65 6.11 -13.17
CA LYS A 4 -16.89 7.27 -14.03
C LYS A 4 -16.93 6.90 -15.51
N GLU A 5 -16.02 6.05 -15.98
CA GLU A 5 -16.02 5.55 -17.37
C GLU A 5 -17.28 4.72 -17.69
N LEU A 6 -17.92 4.16 -16.67
CA LEU A 6 -19.12 3.34 -16.80
C LEU A 6 -20.41 4.14 -16.90
N GLN A 7 -20.42 5.41 -16.50
CA GLN A 7 -21.59 6.29 -16.58
C GLN A 7 -22.02 6.55 -18.03
N ASP A 8 -21.04 6.67 -18.92
CA ASP A 8 -21.25 6.97 -20.34
C ASP A 8 -21.48 5.70 -21.20
N GLN A 9 -21.49 4.51 -20.59
CA GLN A 9 -21.73 3.26 -21.30
C GLN A 9 -23.24 2.96 -21.39
N PRO A 10 -23.71 2.27 -22.44
CA PRO A 10 -25.10 1.85 -22.53
C PRO A 10 -25.40 0.71 -21.54
N TRP A 11 -26.44 0.88 -20.72
CA TRP A 11 -26.86 -0.11 -19.72
C TRP A 11 -28.20 -0.74 -20.04
N VAL A 12 -28.34 -2.03 -19.76
CA VAL A 12 -29.61 -2.76 -19.79
C VAL A 12 -29.86 -3.37 -18.42
N LEU A 13 -31.01 -3.09 -17.82
CA LEU A 13 -31.32 -3.49 -16.46
C LEU A 13 -32.74 -4.05 -16.37
N LEU A 14 -32.95 -4.91 -15.36
CA LEU A 14 -34.29 -5.34 -15.00
C LEU A 14 -35.10 -4.20 -14.36
N PRO A 15 -36.44 -4.33 -14.28
CA PRO A 15 -37.31 -3.30 -13.74
C PRO A 15 -37.03 -3.06 -12.25
N GLU A 16 -37.43 -1.88 -11.80
CA GLU A 16 -37.36 -1.50 -10.39
C GLU A 16 -38.11 -2.51 -9.50
N GLY A 17 -37.53 -2.81 -8.32
CA GLY A 17 -38.07 -3.81 -7.39
C GLY A 17 -37.57 -5.23 -7.62
N THR A 18 -36.93 -5.56 -8.75
CA THR A 18 -36.23 -6.85 -8.89
C THR A 18 -35.00 -6.92 -7.97
N PRO A 19 -34.62 -8.10 -7.44
CA PRO A 19 -33.48 -8.20 -6.51
C PRO A 19 -32.19 -7.61 -7.06
N SER A 20 -31.86 -7.89 -8.33
CA SER A 20 -30.67 -7.35 -8.99
C SER A 20 -30.73 -5.82 -9.13
N ARG A 21 -31.89 -5.27 -9.52
CA ARG A 21 -32.07 -3.81 -9.63
C ARG A 21 -31.99 -3.15 -8.26
N THR A 22 -32.62 -3.72 -7.23
CA THR A 22 -32.57 -3.20 -5.87
C THR A 22 -31.14 -3.22 -5.31
N ILE A 23 -30.40 -4.30 -5.52
CA ILE A 23 -28.99 -4.38 -5.09
C ILE A 23 -28.14 -3.35 -5.85
N LEU A 24 -28.30 -3.23 -7.17
CA LEU A 24 -27.57 -2.24 -7.96
C LEU A 24 -27.90 -0.82 -7.51
N THR A 25 -29.18 -0.47 -7.39
CA THR A 25 -29.62 0.86 -6.94
C THR A 25 -29.09 1.17 -5.55
N HIS A 26 -29.20 0.22 -4.61
CA HIS A 26 -28.67 0.37 -3.27
C HIS A 26 -27.15 0.61 -3.30
N ARG A 27 -26.43 -0.15 -4.14
CA ARG A 27 -24.99 -0.02 -4.30
C ARG A 27 -24.61 1.31 -4.91
N LEU A 28 -25.24 1.74 -6.01
CA LEU A 28 -24.97 3.05 -6.60
C LEU A 28 -25.30 4.18 -5.62
N HIS A 29 -26.41 4.07 -4.88
CA HIS A 29 -26.76 5.01 -3.82
C HIS A 29 -25.71 5.02 -2.69
N GLU A 30 -25.18 3.86 -2.28
CA GLU A 30 -24.04 3.76 -1.36
C GLU A 30 -22.81 4.48 -1.93
N LEU A 31 -22.61 4.52 -3.26
CA LEU A 31 -21.52 5.24 -3.93
C LEU A 31 -21.78 6.75 -4.08
N GLY A 32 -22.94 7.24 -3.64
CA GLY A 32 -23.37 8.62 -3.87
C GLY A 32 -23.57 8.95 -5.34
N VAL A 33 -23.91 7.96 -6.16
CA VAL A 33 -24.23 8.07 -7.59
C VAL A 33 -25.66 7.60 -7.79
N SER A 34 -26.47 8.36 -8.51
CA SER A 34 -27.81 7.91 -8.90
C SER A 34 -27.71 7.08 -10.18
N LEU A 35 -28.65 6.15 -10.38
CA LEU A 35 -28.85 5.55 -11.69
C LEU A 35 -29.19 6.60 -12.76
N ASP A 36 -29.75 7.74 -12.35
CA ASP A 36 -30.03 8.86 -13.26
C ASP A 36 -28.76 9.51 -13.82
N ASP A 37 -27.60 9.29 -13.19
CA ASP A 37 -26.31 9.75 -13.69
C ASP A 37 -25.77 8.89 -14.84
N PHE A 38 -26.43 7.76 -15.14
CA PHE A 38 -26.05 6.83 -16.22
C PHE A 38 -27.02 7.00 -17.39
N SER A 39 -26.50 7.26 -18.59
CA SER A 39 -27.35 7.37 -19.78
C SER A 39 -26.58 6.95 -21.04
N PRO A 40 -27.12 6.04 -21.87
CA PRO A 40 -28.51 5.52 -21.86
C PRO A 40 -28.72 4.26 -21.00
N ILE A 41 -29.84 4.19 -20.25
CA ILE A 41 -30.32 2.96 -19.58
C ILE A 41 -31.59 2.45 -20.27
N GLU A 42 -31.55 1.21 -20.74
CA GLU A 42 -32.69 0.44 -21.21
C GLU A 42 -33.24 -0.44 -20.07
N VAL A 43 -34.55 -0.48 -19.90
CA VAL A 43 -35.21 -1.34 -18.89
C VAL A 43 -36.00 -2.43 -19.62
N VAL A 44 -35.72 -3.69 -19.29
CA VAL A 44 -36.35 -4.86 -19.92
C VAL A 44 -36.92 -5.80 -18.86
N ASP A 45 -37.99 -6.51 -19.17
CA ASP A 45 -38.78 -7.26 -18.17
C ASP A 45 -38.16 -8.58 -17.73
N THR A 46 -37.26 -9.16 -18.55
CA THR A 46 -36.76 -10.53 -18.35
C THR A 46 -35.25 -10.66 -18.53
N PRO A 47 -34.59 -11.61 -17.81
CA PRO A 47 -33.18 -11.92 -18.03
C PRO A 47 -32.86 -12.34 -19.48
N SER A 48 -33.79 -13.05 -20.15
CA SER A 48 -33.61 -13.42 -21.56
C SER A 48 -33.51 -12.21 -22.49
N GLN A 49 -34.23 -11.12 -22.19
CA GLN A 49 -34.09 -9.87 -22.93
C GLN A 49 -32.76 -9.19 -22.62
N VAL A 50 -32.35 -9.14 -21.33
CA VAL A 50 -31.02 -8.64 -20.94
C VAL A 50 -29.92 -9.34 -21.74
N GLN A 51 -30.02 -10.67 -21.88
CA GLN A 51 -29.08 -11.47 -22.66
C GLN A 51 -28.91 -11.00 -24.10
N ILE A 52 -30.02 -10.64 -24.77
CA ILE A 52 -30.01 -10.19 -26.16
C ILE A 52 -29.22 -8.88 -26.27
N TYR A 53 -29.46 -7.94 -25.36
CA TYR A 53 -28.73 -6.66 -25.31
C TYR A 53 -27.25 -6.87 -24.99
N LEU A 54 -26.91 -7.77 -24.08
CA LEU A 54 -25.51 -8.11 -23.76
C LEU A 54 -24.78 -8.72 -24.95
N LEU A 55 -25.39 -9.69 -25.65
CA LEU A 55 -24.73 -10.44 -26.72
C LEU A 55 -24.75 -9.73 -28.08
N LYS A 56 -25.72 -8.85 -28.33
CA LYS A 56 -25.91 -8.22 -29.65
C LYS A 56 -25.80 -6.70 -29.64
N GLY A 57 -25.94 -6.05 -28.49
CA GLY A 57 -26.08 -4.59 -28.39
C GLY A 57 -24.91 -3.86 -27.75
N ASN A 58 -23.85 -4.56 -27.32
CA ASN A 58 -22.74 -3.98 -26.55
C ASN A 58 -23.18 -3.24 -25.27
N TYR A 59 -24.21 -3.74 -24.59
CA TYR A 59 -24.69 -3.18 -23.33
C TYR A 59 -23.96 -3.76 -22.12
N LEU A 60 -23.95 -3.01 -21.03
CA LEU A 60 -23.60 -3.47 -19.69
C LEU A 60 -24.86 -3.83 -18.89
N SER A 61 -24.74 -4.75 -17.95
CA SER A 61 -25.84 -5.11 -17.07
C SER A 61 -25.35 -5.52 -15.68
N PHE A 62 -26.26 -5.51 -14.71
CA PHE A 62 -26.03 -6.03 -13.36
C PHE A 62 -26.99 -7.17 -13.07
N MET A 63 -26.44 -8.37 -12.94
CA MET A 63 -27.22 -9.61 -12.88
C MET A 63 -26.67 -10.57 -11.84
N SER A 64 -27.48 -11.56 -11.46
CA SER A 64 -27.06 -12.56 -10.48
C SER A 64 -25.91 -13.39 -11.06
N ASN A 65 -24.97 -13.81 -10.21
CA ASN A 65 -23.91 -14.73 -10.60
C ASN A 65 -24.41 -16.15 -10.93
N PHE A 66 -25.70 -16.44 -10.78
CA PHE A 66 -26.33 -17.68 -11.25
C PHE A 66 -26.90 -17.56 -12.66
N GLU A 67 -27.03 -16.34 -13.19
CA GLU A 67 -27.48 -16.07 -14.55
C GLU A 67 -26.28 -16.12 -15.52
N PHE A 68 -26.58 -16.34 -16.81
CA PHE A 68 -25.62 -16.34 -17.93
C PHE A 68 -24.36 -17.23 -17.77
N GLN A 69 -24.48 -18.34 -17.03
CA GLN A 69 -23.35 -19.23 -16.77
C GLN A 69 -22.78 -19.89 -18.03
N VAL A 70 -23.64 -20.17 -19.01
CA VAL A 70 -23.25 -20.81 -20.26
C VAL A 70 -22.43 -19.84 -21.10
N GLU A 71 -22.90 -18.60 -21.23
CA GLU A 71 -22.26 -17.52 -21.97
C GLU A 71 -20.92 -17.14 -21.35
N ARG A 72 -20.87 -17.10 -20.01
CA ARG A 72 -19.62 -16.86 -19.26
C ARG A 72 -18.60 -17.98 -19.48
N LYS A 73 -19.01 -19.24 -19.40
CA LYS A 73 -18.13 -20.40 -19.65
C LYS A 73 -17.67 -20.48 -21.11
N ALA A 74 -18.53 -20.05 -22.05
CA ALA A 74 -18.19 -19.94 -23.47
C ALA A 74 -17.31 -18.72 -23.78
N GLY A 75 -17.07 -17.83 -22.82
CA GLY A 75 -16.25 -16.63 -22.98
C GLY A 75 -16.92 -15.51 -23.76
N TRP A 76 -18.24 -15.56 -23.95
CA TRP A 76 -19.00 -14.54 -24.69
C TRP A 76 -19.28 -13.30 -23.85
N ILE A 77 -19.34 -13.44 -22.53
CA ILE A 77 -19.56 -12.34 -21.59
C ILE A 77 -18.50 -12.42 -20.49
N LYS A 78 -17.98 -11.25 -20.09
CA LYS A 78 -17.05 -11.11 -18.98
C LYS A 78 -17.78 -10.49 -17.78
N SER A 79 -17.80 -11.19 -16.65
CA SER A 79 -18.35 -10.67 -15.39
C SER A 79 -17.29 -9.88 -14.62
N ILE A 80 -17.69 -8.76 -14.03
CA ILE A 80 -16.93 -7.97 -13.06
C ILE A 80 -17.69 -8.07 -11.74
N PHE A 81 -16.98 -8.35 -10.65
CA PHE A 81 -17.62 -8.50 -9.34
C PHE A 81 -18.02 -7.12 -8.79
N LEU A 82 -19.17 -7.04 -8.12
CA LEU A 82 -19.68 -5.76 -7.61
C LEU A 82 -18.76 -5.17 -6.53
N GLU A 83 -18.06 -6.05 -5.84
CA GLU A 83 -17.02 -5.76 -4.85
C GLU A 83 -15.79 -5.04 -5.46
N GLU A 84 -15.67 -5.02 -6.79
CA GLU A 84 -14.64 -4.27 -7.55
C GLU A 84 -15.09 -2.87 -7.95
N PHE A 85 -16.36 -2.50 -7.72
CA PHE A 85 -16.85 -1.13 -7.90
C PHE A 85 -16.56 -0.36 -6.61
N ALA A 86 -15.64 0.62 -6.72
CA ALA A 86 -15.18 1.49 -5.63
C ALA A 86 -16.31 1.84 -4.66
N LEU A 87 -16.19 1.40 -3.40
CA LEU A 87 -17.09 1.72 -2.31
C LEU A 87 -17.01 3.23 -1.97
N LYS A 88 -18.15 3.87 -1.77
CA LYS A 88 -18.31 5.00 -0.83
C LYS A 88 -18.88 4.49 0.53
N MET A 89 -18.85 3.16 0.69
CA MET A 89 -18.99 2.26 1.86
C MET A 89 -20.40 1.85 2.29
N PRO A 90 -20.55 0.59 2.79
CA PRO A 90 -20.60 0.35 4.24
C PRO A 90 -19.68 -0.78 4.74
N LEU A 91 -19.23 -0.63 5.98
CA LEU A 91 -18.44 -1.59 6.75
C LEU A 91 -19.34 -2.40 7.67
N PHE A 92 -19.23 -3.72 7.65
CA PHE A 92 -19.94 -4.58 8.59
C PHE A 92 -19.07 -4.85 9.82
N LEU A 93 -19.64 -4.56 11.00
CA LEU A 93 -19.08 -4.91 12.30
C LEU A 93 -19.80 -6.17 12.81
N LEU A 94 -19.09 -7.30 12.90
CA LEU A 94 -19.64 -8.52 13.50
C LEU A 94 -19.27 -8.51 14.99
N LEU A 95 -20.18 -8.02 15.82
CA LEU A 95 -19.99 -7.98 17.28
C LEU A 95 -20.28 -9.34 17.90
N SER A 96 -19.50 -9.71 18.92
CA SER A 96 -19.86 -10.84 19.78
C SER A 96 -21.14 -10.50 20.58
N LYS A 97 -22.03 -11.48 20.80
CA LYS A 97 -23.28 -11.31 21.60
C LYS A 97 -23.07 -10.70 23.00
N ARG A 98 -21.83 -10.74 23.52
CA ARG A 98 -21.45 -10.16 24.81
C ARG A 98 -21.31 -8.63 24.74
N MET A 99 -20.84 -8.09 23.62
CA MET A 99 -20.71 -6.64 23.39
C MET A 99 -22.04 -5.99 23.05
N GLU A 100 -22.94 -6.70 22.36
CA GLU A 100 -24.30 -6.25 22.04
C GLU A 100 -25.08 -5.86 23.31
N ARG A 101 -25.08 -6.74 24.33
CA ARG A 101 -25.71 -6.50 25.64
C ARG A 101 -25.07 -5.36 26.44
N ALA A 102 -23.78 -5.10 26.25
CA ALA A 102 -23.07 -4.02 26.94
C ALA A 102 -23.43 -2.64 26.36
N LEU A 103 -23.81 -2.58 25.08
CA LEU A 103 -24.24 -1.36 24.39
C LEU A 103 -25.72 -1.05 24.63
N GLU A 104 -26.59 -2.07 24.69
CA GLU A 104 -28.01 -1.89 25.04
C GLU A 104 -28.19 -1.26 26.43
N ASN A 105 -27.33 -1.60 27.39
CA ASN A 105 -27.37 -1.06 28.75
C ASN A 105 -26.87 0.40 28.87
N ARG A 106 -26.28 0.99 27.81
CA ARG A 106 -25.83 2.40 27.81
C ARG A 106 -26.80 3.39 27.15
N GLN A 107 -27.90 2.91 26.53
CA GLN A 107 -28.85 3.77 25.79
C GLN A 107 -30.14 4.11 26.55
N GLN A 108 -30.13 4.13 27.88
CA GLN A 108 -31.21 4.76 28.66
C GLN A 108 -30.75 6.09 29.26
N VAL A 109 -30.58 7.12 28.42
CA VAL A 109 -30.74 8.53 28.84
C VAL A 109 -31.46 9.30 27.73
N SER A 110 -32.47 10.06 28.16
CA SER A 110 -33.51 10.74 27.40
C SER A 110 -33.06 11.87 26.46
N GLY A 111 -33.73 11.99 25.30
CA GLY A 111 -33.77 13.23 24.51
C GLY A 111 -34.43 13.06 23.14
N ARG A 112 -35.69 13.48 23.00
CA ARG A 112 -36.42 13.55 21.72
C ARG A 112 -35.79 14.57 20.79
N GLY A 113 -35.40 14.15 19.58
CA GLY A 113 -35.06 15.00 18.45
C GLY A 113 -34.52 14.17 17.30
N LYS A 114 -35.20 14.18 16.14
CA LYS A 114 -34.75 13.51 14.91
C LYS A 114 -33.40 14.11 14.48
N ALA A 115 -32.32 13.39 14.73
CA ALA A 115 -31.06 13.55 14.03
C ALA A 115 -30.67 12.16 13.52
N THR A 116 -30.92 11.93 12.23
CA THR A 116 -30.30 10.84 11.48
C THR A 116 -28.79 11.08 11.51
N LEU A 117 -28.12 10.48 12.49
CA LEU A 117 -26.66 10.48 12.60
C LEU A 117 -26.09 9.81 11.35
N GLU A 118 -25.27 10.55 10.60
CA GLU A 118 -24.66 10.07 9.37
C GLU A 118 -23.78 8.82 9.61
N PRO A 119 -23.81 7.82 8.72
CA PRO A 119 -22.97 6.62 8.80
C PRO A 119 -21.46 6.89 8.93
N ILE A 120 -20.98 8.02 8.40
CA ILE A 120 -19.59 8.45 8.51
C ILE A 120 -19.26 8.82 9.96
N ALA A 121 -20.13 9.51 10.69
CA ALA A 121 -19.90 9.79 12.11
C ALA A 121 -19.82 8.50 12.96
N GLN A 122 -20.53 7.44 12.55
CA GLN A 122 -20.39 6.11 13.15
C GLN A 122 -19.07 5.42 12.76
N PHE A 123 -18.58 5.57 11.53
CA PHE A 123 -17.27 5.09 11.11
C PHE A 123 -16.11 5.81 11.83
N ILE A 124 -16.18 7.14 11.96
CA ILE A 124 -15.22 7.95 12.73
C ILE A 124 -15.25 7.56 14.21
N ALA A 125 -16.44 7.29 14.76
CA ALA A 125 -16.57 6.78 16.13
C ALA A 125 -15.97 5.37 16.29
N LEU A 126 -16.08 4.51 15.27
CA LEU A 126 -15.49 3.16 15.26
C LEU A 126 -13.98 3.18 15.04
N LEU A 127 -13.44 4.06 14.20
CA LEU A 127 -11.99 4.27 14.06
C LEU A 127 -11.38 4.81 15.35
N LYS A 128 -12.07 5.72 16.04
CA LYS A 128 -11.67 6.22 17.37
C LYS A 128 -11.77 5.16 18.47
N ALA A 129 -12.74 4.25 18.38
CA ALA A 129 -12.90 3.14 19.33
C ALA A 129 -11.92 1.98 19.06
N GLY A 130 -11.59 1.72 17.79
CA GLY A 130 -10.66 0.66 17.36
C GLY A 130 -9.19 1.05 17.51
N THR A 131 -8.85 2.33 17.36
CA THR A 131 -7.49 2.84 17.68
C THR A 131 -7.16 2.69 19.16
N GLN A 132 -8.15 2.68 20.06
CA GLN A 132 -7.91 2.46 21.49
C GLN A 132 -7.48 1.00 21.79
N LEU A 133 -7.95 0.02 21.02
CA LEU A 133 -7.58 -1.40 21.16
C LEU A 133 -6.24 -1.77 20.50
N LEU A 134 -5.80 -0.99 19.51
CA LEU A 134 -4.50 -1.19 18.85
C LEU A 134 -3.32 -0.59 19.63
N PHE A 135 -3.58 0.23 20.66
CA PHE A 135 -2.54 1.04 21.30
C PHE A 135 -2.52 1.07 22.85
N ASP A 136 -3.43 0.36 23.54
CA ASP A 136 -3.42 0.30 25.03
C ASP A 136 -2.39 -0.71 25.61
N ALA A 137 -1.55 -1.36 24.80
CA ALA A 137 -0.58 -2.33 25.31
C ALA A 137 0.71 -1.72 25.92
N ASP A 138 1.02 -0.43 25.67
CA ASP A 138 2.33 0.14 26.06
C ASP A 138 2.28 1.46 26.84
N LEU A 139 1.11 1.91 27.31
CA LEU A 139 1.00 3.14 28.11
C LEU A 139 1.07 2.93 29.63
N GLU A 140 1.24 1.70 30.12
CA GLU A 140 1.36 1.42 31.56
C GLU A 140 2.81 1.28 32.08
N SER A 141 3.84 1.36 31.22
CA SER A 141 5.24 1.14 31.66
C SER A 141 6.07 2.41 31.92
N GLU A 142 5.54 3.62 31.67
CA GLU A 142 6.26 4.89 31.90
C GLU A 142 5.63 5.78 32.99
N GLN A 143 4.80 5.24 33.87
CA GLN A 143 4.31 5.95 35.06
C GLN A 143 4.81 5.29 36.34
N ASN A 144 6.13 5.29 36.57
CA ASN A 144 6.71 5.23 37.92
C ASN A 144 8.20 5.58 37.89
N SER A 145 8.50 6.88 37.79
CA SER A 145 9.71 7.43 38.42
C SER A 145 9.54 8.94 38.60
N GLU A 146 9.30 9.37 39.84
CA GLU A 146 9.56 10.76 40.22
C GLU A 146 11.07 11.01 40.18
N PRO A 147 11.50 12.20 39.75
CA PRO A 147 12.60 12.82 40.45
C PRO A 147 12.33 14.26 40.88
N SER A 148 13.02 14.57 41.96
CA SER A 148 13.07 15.78 42.75
C SER A 148 13.38 17.07 41.98
N ASN A 149 12.76 18.15 42.49
CA ASN A 149 13.07 19.55 42.27
C ASN A 149 14.59 19.83 42.20
N SER A 150 15.07 20.34 41.05
CA SER A 150 16.13 21.34 41.04
C SER A 150 16.00 22.26 39.82
N SER A 151 16.05 23.56 40.10
CA SER A 151 15.79 24.66 39.19
C SER A 151 16.96 24.93 38.24
N ARG A 152 16.72 24.85 36.93
CA ARG A 152 17.48 25.61 35.91
C ARG A 152 16.52 26.11 34.84
N ARG A 153 16.56 27.43 34.59
CA ARG A 153 15.75 28.11 33.58
C ARG A 153 16.14 27.61 32.18
N GLU A 154 15.23 26.91 31.52
CA GLU A 154 15.29 26.69 30.08
C GLU A 154 14.61 27.86 29.36
N THR A 155 15.30 28.39 28.36
CA THR A 155 14.86 29.48 27.50
C THR A 155 13.72 29.02 26.60
N VAL A 156 12.54 29.61 26.79
CA VAL A 156 11.38 29.44 25.91
C VAL A 156 11.75 29.90 24.50
N PRO A 157 11.68 29.05 23.46
CA PRO A 157 11.85 29.51 22.09
C PRO A 157 10.66 30.42 21.72
N LEU A 158 10.98 31.65 21.34
CA LEU A 158 10.02 32.61 20.79
C LEU A 158 9.49 32.09 19.44
N PHE A 159 8.19 31.84 19.37
CA PHE A 159 7.46 31.62 18.12
C PHE A 159 7.67 32.81 17.17
N GLN A 160 8.27 32.57 16.01
CA GLN A 160 8.11 33.47 14.87
C GLN A 160 6.78 33.12 14.19
N SER A 161 5.81 34.02 14.29
CA SER A 161 4.55 33.94 13.57
C SER A 161 4.80 33.93 12.05
N PRO A 162 4.21 33.02 11.27
CA PRO A 162 4.26 33.13 9.82
C PRO A 162 3.51 34.40 9.39
N ASN A 163 4.21 35.28 8.66
CA ASN A 163 3.58 36.40 7.97
C ASN A 163 2.64 35.83 6.89
N PHE A 164 1.36 35.73 7.22
CA PHE A 164 0.32 35.49 6.23
C PHE A 164 0.15 36.74 5.39
N PHE A 165 0.84 36.80 4.24
CA PHE A 165 0.45 37.71 3.18
C PHE A 165 -0.92 37.27 2.66
N LEU A 166 -1.98 37.95 3.09
CA LEU A 166 -3.30 37.88 2.48
C LEU A 166 -3.19 38.36 1.03
N ARG A 167 -2.97 37.43 0.10
CA ARG A 167 -3.07 37.69 -1.33
C ARG A 167 -4.54 37.84 -1.69
N SER A 168 -4.91 38.96 -2.32
CA SER A 168 -6.25 39.23 -2.83
C SER A 168 -6.74 38.10 -3.75
N PRO A 169 -8.06 37.87 -3.87
CA PRO A 169 -8.62 36.78 -4.65
C PRO A 169 -8.33 37.02 -6.14
N VAL A 170 -7.31 36.35 -6.65
CA VAL A 170 -7.09 36.22 -8.08
C VAL A 170 -8.14 35.23 -8.58
N SER A 171 -8.87 35.63 -9.62
CA SER A 171 -9.73 34.75 -10.43
C SER A 171 -9.04 33.39 -10.62
N GLN A 172 -9.56 32.33 -9.99
CA GLN A 172 -8.92 31.01 -9.99
C GLN A 172 -8.99 30.43 -11.39
N ALA A 173 -7.91 30.56 -12.15
CA ALA A 173 -7.65 29.72 -13.30
C ALA A 173 -7.71 28.25 -12.87
N SER A 174 -8.27 27.38 -13.71
CA SER A 174 -8.27 25.94 -13.44
C SER A 174 -6.83 25.44 -13.37
N GLU A 175 -6.42 24.98 -12.20
CA GLU A 175 -5.10 24.41 -11.95
C GLU A 175 -5.18 22.89 -12.18
N THR A 176 -4.30 22.34 -13.02
CA THR A 176 -4.17 20.88 -13.17
C THR A 176 -2.98 20.40 -12.36
N ILE A 177 -3.23 19.61 -11.31
CA ILE A 177 -2.19 18.96 -10.51
C ILE A 177 -1.99 17.55 -11.05
N LYS A 178 -0.78 17.27 -11.54
CA LYS A 178 -0.37 15.94 -11.99
C LYS A 178 0.32 15.23 -10.84
N LEU A 179 -0.03 13.96 -10.62
CA LEU A 179 0.57 13.11 -9.59
C LEU A 179 1.00 11.80 -10.24
N THR A 180 2.31 11.54 -10.28
CA THR A 180 2.88 10.30 -10.78
C THR A 180 3.33 9.43 -9.62
N ILE A 181 2.77 8.21 -9.53
CA ILE A 181 2.95 7.31 -8.39
C ILE A 181 3.64 6.04 -8.88
N GLY A 182 4.85 5.77 -8.36
CA GLY A 182 5.61 4.56 -8.63
C GLY A 182 5.22 3.42 -7.69
N THR A 183 4.75 2.30 -8.25
CA THR A 183 4.30 1.11 -7.51
C THR A 183 5.06 -0.14 -7.95
N GLN A 184 4.94 -1.20 -7.16
CA GLN A 184 5.38 -2.55 -7.53
C GLN A 184 4.22 -3.53 -7.31
N ASN A 185 3.30 -3.65 -8.27
CA ASN A 185 2.01 -4.28 -8.06
C ASN A 185 2.08 -5.78 -7.70
N ARG A 186 3.20 -6.44 -8.01
CA ARG A 186 3.45 -7.85 -7.66
C ARG A 186 4.22 -8.03 -6.36
N THR A 187 4.67 -6.95 -5.73
CA THR A 187 5.29 -6.94 -4.41
C THR A 187 4.18 -6.82 -3.37
N ILE A 188 3.57 -7.95 -3.00
CA ILE A 188 2.29 -8.01 -2.29
C ILE A 188 2.30 -7.19 -1.00
N GLN A 189 3.38 -7.19 -0.22
CA GLN A 189 3.51 -6.40 1.00
C GLN A 189 3.40 -4.87 0.81
N THR A 190 3.48 -4.36 -0.42
CA THR A 190 3.30 -2.93 -0.75
C THR A 190 1.91 -2.59 -1.32
N ILE A 191 1.06 -3.60 -1.51
CA ILE A 191 -0.15 -3.47 -2.33
C ILE A 191 -1.20 -2.52 -1.76
N THR A 192 -1.24 -2.36 -0.43
CA THR A 192 -2.12 -1.42 0.28
C THR A 192 -1.72 0.03 0.08
N ALA A 193 -0.48 0.31 -0.28
CA ALA A 193 -0.04 1.66 -0.64
C ALA A 193 -0.18 1.95 -2.13
N GLY A 194 -0.48 0.96 -2.96
CA GLY A 194 -0.46 1.10 -4.43
C GLY A 194 -1.73 0.59 -5.07
N LEU A 195 -1.71 -0.66 -5.54
CA LEU A 195 -2.76 -1.22 -6.37
C LEU A 195 -4.15 -1.21 -5.70
N ILE A 196 -4.25 -1.39 -4.38
CA ILE A 196 -5.54 -1.30 -3.68
C ILE A 196 -6.08 0.13 -3.74
N ILE A 197 -5.24 1.13 -3.45
CA ILE A 197 -5.61 2.55 -3.57
C ILE A 197 -6.11 2.85 -4.98
N GLN A 198 -5.37 2.40 -6.00
CA GLN A 198 -5.72 2.59 -7.41
C GLN A 198 -7.05 1.91 -7.78
N ARG A 199 -7.22 0.63 -7.43
CA ARG A 199 -8.38 -0.17 -7.84
C ARG A 199 -9.67 0.31 -7.18
N LEU A 200 -9.56 0.80 -5.95
CA LEU A 200 -10.69 1.28 -5.17
C LEU A 200 -10.92 2.79 -5.30
N GLY A 201 -10.09 3.52 -6.06
CA GLY A 201 -10.21 4.97 -6.24
C GLY A 201 -10.08 5.77 -4.93
N LEU A 202 -9.28 5.25 -3.99
CA LEU A 202 -9.21 5.81 -2.63
C LEU A 202 -8.50 7.17 -2.60
N LEU A 203 -7.49 7.38 -3.45
CA LEU A 203 -6.80 8.66 -3.50
C LEU A 203 -7.74 9.75 -4.01
N GLU A 204 -8.44 9.48 -5.11
CA GLU A 204 -9.45 10.36 -5.70
C GLU A 204 -10.53 10.75 -4.70
N HIS A 205 -10.92 9.80 -3.83
CA HIS A 205 -11.89 10.04 -2.76
C HIS A 205 -11.39 11.03 -1.70
N PHE A 206 -10.13 10.90 -1.26
CA PHE A 206 -9.58 11.72 -0.18
C PHE A 206 -8.95 13.04 -0.65
N LEU A 207 -8.73 13.21 -1.95
CA LEU A 207 -8.15 14.45 -2.50
C LEU A 207 -9.03 15.67 -2.18
N PRO A 208 -8.43 16.79 -1.75
CA PRO A 208 -9.20 17.96 -1.34
C PRO A 208 -9.89 18.61 -2.56
N GLN A 209 -11.14 19.01 -2.39
CA GLN A 209 -11.95 19.66 -3.45
C GLN A 209 -12.47 21.05 -3.03
N ALA A 210 -12.13 21.50 -1.83
CA ALA A 210 -12.61 22.76 -1.26
C ALA A 210 -11.49 23.79 -1.10
N GLY A 211 -11.86 25.05 -0.84
CA GLY A 211 -10.92 26.13 -0.62
C GLY A 211 -10.05 26.38 -1.85
N ARG A 212 -8.73 26.29 -1.71
CA ARG A 212 -7.81 26.49 -2.85
C ARG A 212 -7.96 25.45 -3.96
N TYR A 213 -8.59 24.32 -3.68
CA TYR A 213 -8.75 23.19 -4.60
C TYR A 213 -10.12 23.16 -5.32
N SER A 214 -10.96 24.19 -5.15
CA SER A 214 -12.32 24.27 -5.72
C SER A 214 -12.39 24.13 -7.24
N ASN A 215 -11.35 24.56 -7.95
CA ASN A 215 -11.25 24.51 -9.41
C ASN A 215 -10.04 23.67 -9.89
N THR A 216 -9.56 22.76 -9.03
CA THR A 216 -8.41 21.90 -9.33
C THR A 216 -8.84 20.64 -10.05
N HIS A 217 -8.16 20.33 -11.16
CA HIS A 217 -8.24 19.04 -11.81
C HIS A 217 -7.05 18.18 -11.41
N TYR A 218 -7.30 16.97 -10.94
CA TYR A 218 -6.25 16.00 -10.60
C TYR A 218 -6.06 14.99 -11.73
N GLN A 219 -4.82 14.85 -12.19
CA GLN A 219 -4.43 13.82 -13.13
C GLN A 219 -3.45 12.87 -12.44
N ILE A 220 -3.94 11.68 -12.07
CA ILE A 220 -3.14 10.66 -11.38
C ILE A 220 -2.64 9.63 -12.38
N GLN A 221 -1.33 9.40 -12.40
CA GLN A 221 -0.68 8.39 -13.21
C GLN A 221 -0.01 7.35 -12.30
N TRP A 222 -0.45 6.10 -12.41
CA TRP A 222 0.15 4.97 -11.70
C TRP A 222 1.14 4.25 -12.61
N CYS A 223 2.40 4.11 -12.16
CA CYS A 223 3.47 3.47 -12.91
C CYS A 223 3.94 2.21 -12.18
N ASP A 224 3.71 1.04 -12.76
CA ASP A 224 4.09 -0.27 -12.19
C ASP A 224 5.51 -0.66 -12.60
N TYR A 225 6.36 -0.96 -11.63
CA TYR A 225 7.76 -1.34 -11.81
C TYR A 225 8.08 -2.71 -11.22
N THR A 226 9.12 -3.34 -11.75
CA THR A 226 9.55 -4.67 -11.31
C THR A 226 10.43 -4.67 -10.06
N SER A 227 11.02 -3.53 -9.71
CA SER A 227 11.91 -3.33 -8.56
C SER A 227 11.85 -1.87 -8.08
N GLY A 228 12.46 -1.57 -6.94
CA GLY A 228 12.50 -0.20 -6.41
C GLY A 228 13.48 0.73 -7.14
N ALA A 229 14.49 0.19 -7.84
CA ALA A 229 15.53 1.00 -8.47
C ALA A 229 15.00 2.00 -9.51
N PRO A 230 14.12 1.61 -10.45
CA PRO A 230 13.50 2.57 -11.38
C PRO A 230 12.62 3.62 -10.69
N ILE A 231 12.05 3.30 -9.52
CA ILE A 231 11.27 4.26 -8.73
C ILE A 231 12.20 5.31 -8.11
N VAL A 232 13.37 4.89 -7.60
CA VAL A 232 14.42 5.81 -7.11
C VAL A 232 14.89 6.73 -8.24
N GLU A 233 15.19 6.19 -9.42
CA GLU A 233 15.56 6.98 -10.60
C GLU A 233 14.44 7.94 -11.03
N GLY A 234 13.18 7.51 -10.92
CA GLY A 234 12.02 8.36 -11.20
C GLY A 234 11.87 9.51 -10.20
N LEU A 235 12.14 9.26 -8.91
CA LEU A 235 12.18 10.30 -7.88
C LEU A 235 13.34 11.27 -8.13
N GLU A 236 14.54 10.77 -8.47
CA GLU A 236 15.71 11.60 -8.76
C GLU A 236 15.49 12.49 -10.00
N SER A 237 14.94 11.92 -11.07
CA SER A 237 14.61 12.62 -12.31
C SER A 237 13.34 13.47 -12.23
N LYS A 238 12.62 13.42 -11.09
CA LYS A 238 11.35 14.13 -10.85
C LYS A 238 10.23 13.74 -11.83
N THR A 239 10.32 12.53 -12.39
CA THR A 239 9.26 11.92 -13.19
C THR A 239 8.26 11.14 -12.33
N ILE A 240 8.62 10.83 -11.09
CA ILE A 240 7.76 10.26 -10.05
C ILE A 240 7.67 11.23 -8.88
N ASP A 241 6.44 11.45 -8.41
CA ASP A 241 6.13 12.33 -7.29
C ASP A 241 6.02 11.57 -5.95
N ILE A 242 5.50 10.34 -6.02
CA ILE A 242 5.31 9.44 -4.87
C ILE A 242 5.86 8.05 -5.23
N GLY A 243 6.82 7.54 -4.45
CA GLY A 243 7.43 6.24 -4.65
C GLY A 243 7.15 5.29 -3.49
N ILE A 244 6.79 4.05 -3.81
CA ILE A 244 6.61 2.97 -2.84
C ILE A 244 7.83 2.05 -2.91
N LEU A 245 8.60 1.98 -1.82
CA LEU A 245 9.94 1.40 -1.84
C LEU A 245 10.14 0.42 -0.67
N GLY A 246 10.92 -0.63 -0.90
CA GLY A 246 11.48 -1.47 0.18
C GLY A 246 12.68 -0.81 0.85
N ASP A 247 13.05 -1.30 2.02
CA ASP A 247 14.13 -0.81 2.89
C ASP A 247 15.36 -0.22 2.16
N TYR A 248 16.06 -1.00 1.33
CA TYR A 248 17.29 -0.55 0.67
C TYR A 248 17.06 0.55 -0.37
N PRO A 249 16.20 0.40 -1.39
CA PRO A 249 15.92 1.50 -2.32
C PRO A 249 15.31 2.73 -1.64
N LEU A 250 14.57 2.55 -0.53
CA LEU A 250 14.05 3.64 0.28
C LEU A 250 15.21 4.48 0.85
N LEU A 251 16.26 3.87 1.39
CA LEU A 251 17.48 4.59 1.80
C LEU A 251 18.21 5.24 0.63
N LEU A 252 18.29 4.58 -0.53
CA LEU A 252 18.89 5.18 -1.71
C LEU A 252 18.18 6.47 -2.14
N SER A 253 16.84 6.52 -2.05
CA SER A 253 16.05 7.72 -2.34
C SER A 253 16.30 8.89 -1.38
N ALA A 254 16.78 8.62 -0.17
CA ALA A 254 17.19 9.63 0.79
C ALA A 254 18.61 10.13 0.52
N SER A 255 19.49 9.19 0.15
CA SER A 255 20.93 9.40 0.08
C SER A 255 21.40 10.30 -1.06
N GLN A 256 20.53 10.57 -2.03
CA GLN A 256 20.78 11.56 -3.09
C GLN A 256 20.76 13.00 -2.57
N GLN A 257 20.42 13.19 -1.29
CA GLN A 257 20.35 14.50 -0.64
C GLN A 257 21.61 14.73 0.19
N ASN A 258 22.26 15.86 -0.02
CA ASN A 258 23.34 16.35 0.82
C ASN A 258 22.95 17.71 1.42
N ALA A 259 23.80 18.25 2.29
CA ALA A 259 23.55 19.52 2.97
C ALA A 259 23.35 20.72 2.03
N GLU A 260 23.79 20.61 0.77
CA GLU A 260 23.67 21.64 -0.27
C GLU A 260 22.50 21.40 -1.23
N SER A 261 21.84 20.23 -1.17
CA SER A 261 20.72 19.89 -2.05
C SER A 261 19.58 20.88 -1.87
N SER A 262 19.11 21.44 -2.98
CA SER A 262 17.92 22.27 -2.99
C SER A 262 16.70 21.44 -2.58
N LEU A 263 15.65 22.10 -2.08
CA LEU A 263 14.39 21.44 -1.74
C LEU A 263 13.85 20.54 -2.88
N SER A 264 14.08 20.97 -4.13
CA SER A 264 13.61 20.26 -5.32
C SER A 264 14.36 18.96 -5.63
N GLU A 265 15.48 18.71 -4.97
CA GLU A 265 16.30 17.49 -5.09
C GLU A 265 16.09 16.57 -3.90
N GLN A 266 15.19 16.95 -2.99
CA GLN A 266 14.92 16.21 -1.78
C GLN A 266 13.59 15.45 -1.87
N THR A 267 13.56 14.32 -1.18
CA THR A 267 12.39 13.50 -0.90
C THR A 267 12.06 13.55 0.60
N ARG A 268 10.93 12.98 0.99
CA ARG A 268 10.47 12.84 2.37
C ARG A 268 9.88 11.45 2.58
N LEU A 269 10.23 10.79 3.68
CA LEU A 269 9.60 9.57 4.13
C LEU A 269 8.38 9.92 4.99
N ILE A 270 7.18 9.54 4.54
CA ILE A 270 5.92 9.95 5.19
C ILE A 270 5.21 8.82 5.93
N SER A 271 5.50 7.55 5.61
CA SER A 271 4.90 6.39 6.27
C SER A 271 5.70 5.11 5.98
N PHE A 272 5.68 4.16 6.91
CA PHE A 272 5.88 2.75 6.57
C PHE A 272 4.56 2.17 6.00
N ILE A 273 4.59 0.92 5.54
CA ILE A 273 3.45 0.25 4.92
C ILE A 273 3.29 -1.14 5.52
N ALA A 274 4.33 -1.94 5.41
CA ALA A 274 4.37 -3.31 5.90
C ALA A 274 5.79 -3.69 6.30
N SER A 275 5.88 -4.50 7.34
CA SER A 275 7.13 -4.82 8.04
C SER A 275 7.21 -6.31 8.39
N ASN A 276 8.44 -6.79 8.55
CA ASN A 276 8.76 -8.09 9.13
C ASN A 276 9.90 -7.91 10.13
N LEU A 277 9.68 -8.32 11.38
CA LEU A 277 10.66 -8.15 12.47
C LEU A 277 11.91 -9.01 12.28
N ASP A 278 11.74 -10.22 11.76
CA ASP A 278 12.80 -11.21 11.60
C ASP A 278 13.68 -10.96 10.37
N GLY A 279 13.43 -9.88 9.63
CA GLY A 279 14.16 -9.55 8.41
C GLY A 279 13.90 -10.49 7.24
N THR A 280 12.93 -11.38 7.37
CA THR A 280 12.49 -12.29 6.32
C THR A 280 11.70 -11.54 5.24
N GLY A 281 11.47 -12.23 4.12
CA GLY A 281 10.85 -11.61 2.94
C GLY A 281 11.87 -11.16 1.90
N ASN A 282 13.16 -11.13 2.25
CA ASN A 282 14.28 -11.17 1.32
C ASN A 282 15.02 -12.50 1.52
N ASP A 283 15.26 -13.26 0.45
CA ASP A 283 15.81 -14.61 0.53
C ASP A 283 16.85 -14.86 -0.55
N VAL A 284 17.82 -15.73 -0.23
CA VAL A 284 18.64 -16.41 -1.25
C VAL A 284 18.02 -17.78 -1.54
N ILE A 285 17.73 -18.04 -2.80
CA ILE A 285 17.21 -19.31 -3.28
C ILE A 285 18.21 -20.00 -4.21
N VAL A 286 18.21 -21.32 -4.17
CA VAL A 286 19.03 -22.18 -5.04
C VAL A 286 18.16 -23.29 -5.64
N PRO A 287 18.53 -23.87 -6.79
CA PRO A 287 17.83 -25.03 -7.33
C PRO A 287 17.75 -26.15 -6.30
N ASN A 288 16.65 -26.93 -6.28
CA ASN A 288 16.48 -28.01 -5.29
C ASN A 288 17.61 -29.04 -5.28
N ARG A 289 18.26 -29.26 -6.42
CA ARG A 289 19.39 -30.19 -6.58
C ARG A 289 20.75 -29.58 -6.20
N SER A 290 20.78 -28.30 -5.85
CA SER A 290 22.00 -27.62 -5.43
C SER A 290 22.52 -28.23 -4.13
N LEU A 291 23.84 -28.41 -4.05
CA LEU A 291 24.54 -28.87 -2.85
C LEU A 291 24.85 -27.74 -1.87
N LEU A 292 24.54 -26.49 -2.23
CA LEU A 292 24.78 -25.30 -1.41
C LEU A 292 23.78 -25.24 -0.24
N ASN A 293 24.25 -25.11 0.99
CA ASN A 293 23.42 -25.10 2.20
C ASN A 293 23.67 -23.89 3.11
N SER A 294 24.71 -23.10 2.86
CA SER A 294 24.97 -21.87 3.61
C SER A 294 25.49 -20.74 2.72
N LEU A 295 25.66 -19.54 3.28
CA LEU A 295 26.30 -18.42 2.57
C LEU A 295 27.77 -18.71 2.25
N GLU A 296 28.47 -19.42 3.12
CA GLU A 296 29.88 -19.79 2.95
C GLU A 296 30.07 -20.65 1.68
N ASP A 297 29.10 -21.50 1.33
CA ASP A 297 29.13 -22.28 0.10
C ASP A 297 29.06 -21.43 -1.17
N LEU A 298 28.67 -20.15 -1.06
CA LEU A 298 28.65 -19.20 -2.18
C LEU A 298 30.04 -18.68 -2.54
N GLN A 299 31.08 -18.98 -1.76
CA GLN A 299 32.44 -18.57 -2.08
C GLN A 299 32.86 -19.03 -3.49
N GLY A 300 33.25 -18.09 -4.34
CA GLY A 300 33.61 -18.32 -5.75
C GLY A 300 32.42 -18.57 -6.69
N ARG A 301 31.17 -18.46 -6.18
CA ARG A 301 29.93 -18.68 -6.92
C ARG A 301 29.31 -17.39 -7.42
N ALA A 302 28.32 -17.51 -8.29
CA ALA A 302 27.55 -16.38 -8.79
C ALA A 302 26.11 -16.39 -8.30
N ILE A 303 25.62 -15.24 -7.83
CA ILE A 303 24.23 -15.05 -7.41
C ILE A 303 23.61 -13.91 -8.23
N ALA A 304 22.44 -14.17 -8.81
CA ALA A 304 21.68 -13.13 -9.48
C ALA A 304 20.82 -12.33 -8.50
N VAL A 305 20.79 -11.01 -8.64
CA VAL A 305 20.04 -10.11 -7.76
C VAL A 305 19.52 -8.90 -8.55
N PRO A 306 18.29 -8.42 -8.30
CA PRO A 306 17.88 -7.11 -8.77
C PRO A 306 18.68 -6.06 -8.01
N PHE A 307 19.63 -5.40 -8.67
CA PHE A 307 20.43 -4.35 -8.05
C PHE A 307 19.55 -3.21 -7.53
N SER A 308 20.02 -2.59 -6.45
CA SER A 308 19.31 -1.50 -5.77
C SER A 308 17.90 -1.88 -5.26
N SER A 309 17.65 -3.18 -5.02
CA SER A 309 16.42 -3.67 -4.38
C SER A 309 16.63 -4.06 -2.91
N ALA A 310 15.54 -4.33 -2.19
CA ALA A 310 15.60 -4.88 -0.83
C ALA A 310 16.47 -6.16 -0.74
N ALA A 311 16.36 -7.04 -1.74
CA ALA A 311 17.18 -8.25 -1.82
C ALA A 311 18.67 -7.95 -2.07
N HIS A 312 18.99 -6.84 -2.75
CA HIS A 312 20.37 -6.38 -2.91
C HIS A 312 20.95 -5.91 -1.58
N GLY A 313 20.24 -5.04 -0.87
CA GLY A 313 20.63 -4.59 0.47
C GLY A 313 20.84 -5.75 1.44
N MET A 314 19.91 -6.71 1.45
CA MET A 314 20.07 -7.94 2.24
C MET A 314 21.36 -8.70 1.86
N ILE A 315 21.56 -9.06 0.59
CA ILE A 315 22.67 -9.96 0.24
C ILE A 315 24.04 -9.32 0.47
N ILE A 316 24.20 -8.01 0.22
CA ILE A 316 25.48 -7.34 0.46
C ILE A 316 25.81 -7.28 1.95
N ARG A 317 24.83 -6.98 2.82
CA ARG A 317 25.03 -7.00 4.28
C ARG A 317 25.38 -8.39 4.78
N SER A 318 24.60 -9.40 4.38
CA SER A 318 24.82 -10.78 4.81
C SER A 318 26.18 -11.33 4.37
N LEU A 319 26.61 -11.03 3.13
CA LEU A 319 27.93 -11.42 2.65
C LEU A 319 29.05 -10.62 3.32
N HIS A 320 28.85 -9.33 3.58
CA HIS A 320 29.82 -8.50 4.29
C HIS A 320 30.07 -9.00 5.71
N HIS A 321 29.03 -9.29 6.48
CA HIS A 321 29.13 -9.85 7.84
C HIS A 321 29.93 -11.17 7.88
N LYS A 322 29.89 -11.95 6.79
CA LYS A 322 30.61 -13.21 6.65
C LYS A 322 31.99 -13.07 6.01
N ASN A 323 32.44 -11.86 5.68
CA ASN A 323 33.67 -11.59 4.92
C ASN A 323 33.71 -12.30 3.55
N LEU A 324 32.53 -12.43 2.91
CA LEU A 324 32.33 -13.11 1.64
C LEU A 324 32.00 -12.17 0.48
N LEU A 325 31.75 -10.88 0.72
CA LEU A 325 31.26 -9.95 -0.31
C LEU A 325 32.13 -9.93 -1.57
N GLU A 326 33.46 -9.78 -1.40
CA GLU A 326 34.43 -9.81 -2.50
C GLU A 326 34.67 -11.20 -3.10
N ARG A 327 34.12 -12.25 -2.48
CA ARG A 327 34.31 -13.65 -2.87
C ARG A 327 33.11 -14.23 -3.59
N VAL A 328 31.98 -13.52 -3.65
CA VAL A 328 30.77 -13.95 -4.35
C VAL A 328 30.49 -12.99 -5.48
N ARG A 329 30.27 -13.51 -6.69
CA ARG A 329 29.95 -12.68 -7.85
C ARG A 329 28.47 -12.35 -7.88
N LEU A 330 28.11 -11.13 -7.53
CA LEU A 330 26.75 -10.61 -7.73
C LEU A 330 26.55 -10.18 -9.19
N THR A 331 25.45 -10.60 -9.81
CA THR A 331 25.08 -10.23 -11.19
C THR A 331 23.65 -9.73 -11.24
N SER A 332 23.37 -8.78 -12.14
CA SER A 332 22.02 -8.25 -12.34
C SER A 332 21.06 -9.37 -12.74
N ILE A 333 19.89 -9.41 -12.09
CA ILE A 333 18.84 -10.36 -12.47
C ILE A 333 18.20 -10.03 -13.81
N HIS A 334 18.29 -8.78 -14.28
CA HIS A 334 17.72 -8.37 -15.58
C HIS A 334 18.40 -9.05 -16.77
N ASN A 335 19.60 -9.61 -16.56
CA ASN A 335 20.26 -10.47 -17.54
C ASN A 335 19.59 -11.85 -17.66
N PHE A 336 18.58 -12.13 -16.83
CA PHE A 336 17.89 -13.42 -16.75
C PHE A 336 16.38 -13.23 -16.81
N ASN A 337 15.69 -14.07 -17.59
CA ASN A 337 14.24 -14.06 -17.63
C ASN A 337 13.69 -14.94 -16.49
N PRO A 338 13.03 -14.39 -15.44
CA PRO A 338 12.50 -15.17 -14.33
C PRO A 338 11.36 -16.12 -14.75
N HIS A 339 10.67 -15.86 -15.87
CA HIS A 339 9.68 -16.77 -16.45
C HIS A 339 10.33 -17.96 -17.19
N CYS A 340 11.61 -17.86 -17.55
CA CYS A 340 12.40 -18.92 -18.18
C CYS A 340 13.32 -19.66 -17.19
N LEU A 341 13.01 -19.64 -15.88
CA LEU A 341 13.66 -20.51 -14.90
C LEU A 341 13.21 -21.98 -15.09
N THR A 342 13.43 -22.53 -16.28
CA THR A 342 13.16 -23.92 -16.64
C THR A 342 14.49 -24.68 -16.74
N ARG A 343 14.70 -25.54 -15.73
CA ARG A 343 15.55 -26.76 -15.57
C ARG A 343 16.85 -27.03 -16.35
N LEU A 344 17.29 -26.30 -17.38
CA LEU A 344 18.33 -26.82 -18.28
C LEU A 344 19.59 -25.98 -18.48
N ASN A 345 19.68 -24.74 -18.00
CA ASN A 345 20.95 -24.01 -17.85
C ASN A 345 20.75 -22.84 -16.88
N HIS A 346 21.25 -22.95 -15.64
CA HIS A 346 21.28 -21.82 -14.73
C HIS A 346 22.62 -21.09 -14.93
N PRO A 347 22.65 -19.85 -15.43
CA PRO A 347 23.89 -19.07 -15.61
C PRO A 347 24.52 -18.62 -14.28
N VAL A 348 23.83 -18.87 -13.16
CA VAL A 348 24.23 -18.54 -11.79
C VAL A 348 23.90 -19.71 -10.87
N ASP A 349 24.58 -19.78 -9.73
CA ASP A 349 24.42 -20.84 -8.74
C ASP A 349 23.17 -20.63 -7.83
N GLY A 350 22.63 -19.40 -7.80
CA GLY A 350 21.42 -19.05 -7.05
C GLY A 350 20.91 -17.63 -7.35
N TYR A 351 19.84 -17.24 -6.67
CA TYR A 351 19.18 -15.93 -6.82
C TYR A 351 18.92 -15.32 -5.44
N ALA A 352 19.26 -14.06 -5.23
CA ALA A 352 18.77 -13.26 -4.11
C ALA A 352 17.55 -12.45 -4.59
N TYR A 353 16.41 -12.59 -3.90
CA TYR A 353 15.16 -11.95 -4.32
C TYR A 353 14.22 -11.67 -3.13
N PHE A 354 13.20 -10.83 -3.35
CA PHE A 354 12.24 -10.38 -2.34
C PHE A 354 10.82 -10.98 -2.51
N ALA A 355 9.98 -10.84 -1.49
CA ALA A 355 8.63 -11.38 -1.46
C ALA A 355 7.73 -10.78 -2.57
N PRO A 356 6.80 -11.57 -3.15
CA PRO A 356 6.44 -12.95 -2.83
C PRO A 356 7.22 -14.01 -3.63
N PHE A 357 8.32 -13.65 -4.29
CA PHE A 357 8.98 -14.56 -5.25
C PHE A 357 9.43 -15.88 -4.63
N HIS A 358 9.97 -15.85 -3.42
CA HIS A 358 10.38 -17.05 -2.69
C HIS A 358 9.20 -18.03 -2.49
N GLU A 359 7.98 -17.52 -2.25
CA GLU A 359 6.76 -18.34 -2.17
C GLU A 359 6.34 -18.87 -3.54
N ILE A 360 6.43 -18.04 -4.59
CA ILE A 360 6.13 -18.46 -5.97
C ILE A 360 7.03 -19.63 -6.39
N VAL A 361 8.34 -19.53 -6.14
CA VAL A 361 9.29 -20.58 -6.55
C VAL A 361 9.17 -21.84 -5.69
N LYS A 362 8.82 -21.70 -4.40
CA LYS A 362 8.50 -22.84 -3.52
C LYS A 362 7.26 -23.57 -4.03
N HIS A 363 6.20 -22.84 -4.35
CA HIS A 363 4.96 -23.40 -4.89
C HIS A 363 5.17 -24.11 -6.24
N ARG A 364 6.08 -23.60 -7.08
CA ARG A 364 6.41 -24.21 -8.38
C ARG A 364 7.38 -25.41 -8.30
N GLY A 365 7.96 -25.71 -7.13
CA GLY A 365 8.71 -26.95 -6.87
C GLY A 365 10.11 -27.06 -7.49
N GLY A 366 10.72 -25.94 -7.92
CA GLY A 366 12.04 -25.94 -8.59
C GLY A 366 13.21 -25.47 -7.72
N PHE A 367 12.93 -24.67 -6.70
CA PHE A 367 13.93 -23.99 -5.87
C PHE A 367 13.60 -24.17 -4.39
N ARG A 368 14.64 -24.06 -3.57
CA ARG A 368 14.56 -23.99 -2.12
C ARG A 368 15.29 -22.75 -1.63
N ARG A 369 14.93 -22.27 -0.45
CA ARG A 369 15.76 -21.31 0.28
C ARG A 369 17.13 -21.96 0.54
N LEU A 370 18.18 -21.18 0.34
CA LEU A 370 19.54 -21.55 0.74
C LEU A 370 19.65 -21.55 2.28
N LEU A 371 18.99 -20.60 2.92
CA LEU A 371 19.02 -20.36 4.36
C LEU A 371 17.68 -20.76 4.97
N GLN A 372 17.70 -21.58 6.03
CA GLN A 372 16.50 -21.95 6.78
C GLN A 372 16.14 -20.91 7.85
N GLU A 373 17.14 -20.26 8.43
CA GLU A 373 17.01 -19.15 9.37
C GLU A 373 17.36 -17.84 8.67
N SER A 374 16.69 -16.75 9.05
CA SER A 374 17.01 -15.42 8.51
C SER A 374 18.46 -15.07 8.82
N VAL A 375 19.23 -14.71 7.80
CA VAL A 375 20.57 -14.12 7.98
C VAL A 375 20.48 -12.60 8.11
N ASN A 376 19.27 -12.04 8.04
CA ASN A 376 19.03 -10.65 8.36
C ASN A 376 18.82 -10.51 9.86
N GLU A 377 19.80 -9.92 10.54
CA GLU A 377 19.64 -9.43 11.91
C GLU A 377 18.75 -8.18 11.99
N LEU A 378 18.34 -7.62 10.84
CA LEU A 378 17.56 -6.39 10.75
C LEU A 378 16.15 -6.61 10.18
N PRO A 379 15.12 -5.93 10.74
CA PRO A 379 13.77 -5.92 10.20
C PRO A 379 13.72 -5.49 8.74
N THR A 380 12.84 -6.12 7.95
CA THR A 380 12.53 -5.67 6.58
C THR A 380 11.28 -4.81 6.63
N PHE A 381 11.29 -3.66 5.97
CA PHE A 381 10.12 -2.77 5.88
C PHE A 381 9.99 -2.16 4.50
N HIS A 382 8.81 -1.62 4.23
CA HIS A 382 8.49 -0.86 3.02
C HIS A 382 7.83 0.44 3.43
N GLY A 383 8.04 1.50 2.65
CA GLY A 383 7.54 2.83 2.97
C GLY A 383 7.15 3.64 1.75
N VAL A 384 6.52 4.77 2.03
CA VAL A 384 6.08 5.76 1.05
C VAL A 384 7.01 6.96 1.14
N VAL A 385 7.67 7.25 0.02
CA VAL A 385 8.55 8.41 -0.16
C VAL A 385 7.90 9.37 -1.14
N VAL A 386 7.96 10.67 -0.86
CA VAL A 386 7.38 11.72 -1.73
C VAL A 386 8.42 12.79 -2.05
N GLN A 387 8.26 13.49 -3.16
CA GLN A 387 9.03 14.71 -3.44
C GLN A 387 8.80 15.74 -2.33
N ALA A 388 9.87 16.34 -1.84
CA ALA A 388 9.79 17.34 -0.79
C ALA A 388 9.01 18.60 -1.25
N THR A 389 9.16 18.98 -2.52
CA THR A 389 8.38 20.06 -3.13
C THR A 389 6.88 19.76 -3.11
N LEU A 390 6.47 18.52 -3.42
CA LEU A 390 5.07 18.10 -3.32
C LEU A 390 4.58 18.19 -1.87
N ALA A 391 5.35 17.69 -0.91
CA ALA A 391 4.97 17.71 0.50
C ALA A 391 4.82 19.13 1.06
N GLU A 392 5.67 20.05 0.66
CA GLU A 392 5.63 21.44 1.13
C GLU A 392 4.59 22.29 0.37
N GLN A 393 4.45 22.08 -0.94
CA GLN A 393 3.52 22.86 -1.76
C GLN A 393 2.07 22.37 -1.62
N TYR A 394 1.85 21.06 -1.46
CA TYR A 394 0.54 20.43 -1.38
C TYR A 394 0.42 19.44 -0.21
N PRO A 395 0.61 19.91 1.05
CA PRO A 395 0.56 19.05 2.23
C PRO A 395 -0.78 18.33 2.41
N GLU A 396 -1.90 18.91 1.95
CA GLU A 396 -3.20 18.24 2.02
C GLU A 396 -3.32 17.04 1.07
N ILE A 397 -2.60 17.04 -0.06
CA ILE A 397 -2.54 15.89 -0.98
C ILE A 397 -1.77 14.73 -0.33
N ILE A 398 -0.69 15.04 0.40
CA ILE A 398 0.06 14.03 1.17
C ILE A 398 -0.82 13.40 2.25
N VAL A 399 -1.56 14.23 3.00
CA VAL A 399 -2.54 13.73 3.99
C VAL A 399 -3.60 12.88 3.31
N ALA A 400 -4.14 13.29 2.16
CA ALA A 400 -5.13 12.52 1.41
C ALA A 400 -4.59 11.14 0.98
N TYR A 401 -3.35 11.08 0.50
CA TYR A 401 -2.69 9.82 0.16
C TYR A 401 -2.56 8.89 1.37
N LEU A 402 -2.15 9.42 2.53
CA LEU A 402 -2.05 8.62 3.76
C LEU A 402 -3.41 8.14 4.27
N LYS A 403 -4.48 8.93 4.09
CA LYS A 403 -5.85 8.44 4.35
C LYS A 403 -6.23 7.30 3.42
N ALA A 404 -5.87 7.39 2.15
CA ALA A 404 -6.08 6.32 1.18
C ALA A 404 -5.32 5.04 1.56
N LEU A 405 -4.07 5.16 2.03
CA LEU A 405 -3.29 4.03 2.57
C LEU A 405 -3.98 3.38 3.78
N ILE A 406 -4.40 4.18 4.77
CA ILE A 406 -5.08 3.68 5.97
C ILE A 406 -6.39 2.98 5.59
N ALA A 407 -7.18 3.58 4.69
CA ALA A 407 -8.42 3.00 4.19
C ALA A 407 -8.18 1.69 3.41
N ALA A 408 -7.12 1.62 2.61
CA ALA A 408 -6.74 0.42 1.87
C ALA A 408 -6.32 -0.74 2.79
N GLN A 409 -5.50 -0.45 3.80
CA GLN A 409 -5.14 -1.43 4.83
C GLN A 409 -6.41 -1.93 5.54
N TYR A 410 -7.25 -1.01 6.00
CA TYR A 410 -8.48 -1.37 6.68
C TYR A 410 -9.46 -2.17 5.79
N TRP A 411 -9.62 -1.80 4.52
CA TRP A 411 -10.42 -2.59 3.56
C TRP A 411 -9.88 -4.01 3.40
N TYR A 412 -8.56 -4.17 3.26
CA TYR A 412 -7.94 -5.48 3.12
C TYR A 412 -8.19 -6.36 4.36
N LEU A 413 -8.12 -5.78 5.55
CA LEU A 413 -8.34 -6.47 6.83
C LEU A 413 -9.81 -6.88 7.03
N GLN A 414 -10.75 -6.03 6.63
CA GLN A 414 -12.18 -6.20 6.94
C GLN A 414 -12.99 -6.86 5.82
N THR A 415 -12.41 -7.04 4.64
CA THR A 415 -13.09 -7.64 3.49
C THR A 415 -12.65 -9.09 3.31
N PRO A 416 -13.50 -10.09 3.62
CA PRO A 416 -13.11 -11.51 3.50
C PRO A 416 -12.64 -11.91 2.09
N LEU A 417 -13.12 -11.22 1.05
CA LEU A 417 -12.75 -11.47 -0.35
C LEU A 417 -11.50 -10.70 -0.81
N ALA A 418 -10.91 -9.82 0.01
CA ALA A 418 -9.78 -8.98 -0.41
C ALA A 418 -8.59 -9.79 -0.96
N PRO A 419 -8.12 -10.89 -0.32
CA PRO A 419 -7.04 -11.70 -0.89
C PRO A 419 -7.38 -12.30 -2.25
N THR A 420 -8.64 -12.68 -2.47
CA THR A 420 -9.12 -13.25 -3.75
C THR A 420 -9.17 -12.18 -4.85
N LEU A 421 -9.61 -10.96 -4.52
CA LEU A 421 -9.63 -9.85 -5.47
C LEU A 421 -8.21 -9.44 -5.85
N VAL A 422 -7.33 -9.31 -4.86
CA VAL A 422 -5.90 -9.04 -5.08
C VAL A 422 -5.28 -10.11 -5.98
N SER A 423 -5.57 -11.39 -5.72
CA SER A 423 -5.16 -12.55 -6.53
C SER A 423 -5.53 -12.40 -8.00
N GLN A 424 -6.76 -11.99 -8.29
CA GLN A 424 -7.23 -11.73 -9.65
C GLN A 424 -6.51 -10.54 -10.29
N TRP A 425 -6.28 -9.46 -9.56
CA TRP A 425 -5.64 -8.25 -10.09
C TRP A 425 -4.17 -8.45 -10.44
N VAL A 426 -3.44 -9.25 -9.65
CA VAL A 426 -2.00 -9.47 -9.83
C VAL A 426 -1.67 -10.78 -10.56
N ASN A 427 -2.68 -11.64 -10.77
CA ASN A 427 -2.55 -12.98 -11.34
C ASN A 427 -1.56 -13.86 -10.53
N LEU A 428 -1.77 -13.93 -9.22
CA LEU A 428 -1.01 -14.78 -8.28
C LEU A 428 -1.97 -15.65 -7.46
N ASP A 429 -1.52 -16.81 -7.01
CA ASP A 429 -2.32 -17.70 -6.16
C ASP A 429 -2.72 -16.99 -4.85
N THR A 430 -4.00 -17.09 -4.47
CA THR A 430 -4.54 -16.50 -3.25
C THR A 430 -3.80 -16.96 -1.99
N ALA A 431 -3.31 -18.21 -1.96
CA ALA A 431 -2.51 -18.73 -0.86
C ALA A 431 -1.16 -18.00 -0.71
N ILE A 432 -0.55 -17.57 -1.82
CA ILE A 432 0.69 -16.79 -1.81
C ILE A 432 0.41 -15.39 -1.24
N ILE A 433 -0.72 -14.79 -1.59
CA ILE A 433 -1.12 -13.47 -1.07
C ILE A 433 -1.40 -13.52 0.42
N ALA A 434 -2.24 -14.47 0.86
CA ALA A 434 -2.57 -14.65 2.27
C ALA A 434 -1.33 -14.95 3.13
N LYS A 435 -0.34 -15.68 2.58
CA LYS A 435 0.92 -15.93 3.25
C LYS A 435 1.86 -14.72 3.27
N THR A 436 1.80 -13.85 2.27
CA THR A 436 2.71 -12.69 2.22
C THR A 436 2.24 -11.56 3.13
N LEU A 437 0.94 -11.33 3.22
CA LEU A 437 0.33 -10.24 4.01
C LEU A 437 -0.69 -10.80 5.00
N SER A 438 -0.42 -10.62 6.29
CA SER A 438 -1.32 -11.00 7.39
C SER A 438 -1.91 -9.80 8.12
N PRO A 439 -3.13 -9.96 8.68
CA PRO A 439 -3.77 -8.95 9.51
C PRO A 439 -3.14 -8.75 10.89
N THR A 440 -2.36 -9.70 11.39
CA THR A 440 -1.84 -9.69 12.77
C THR A 440 -0.32 -9.84 12.80
N GLU A 441 0.30 -9.31 13.86
CA GLU A 441 1.71 -9.52 14.23
C GLU A 441 1.98 -10.95 14.74
N ASP A 442 0.97 -11.83 14.79
CA ASP A 442 1.11 -13.15 15.39
C ASP A 442 1.95 -14.07 14.47
N HIS A 443 3.25 -14.13 14.77
CA HIS A 443 4.27 -14.93 14.05
C HIS A 443 3.92 -16.42 13.94
N ASN A 444 2.94 -16.90 14.72
CA ASN A 444 2.49 -18.29 14.71
C ASN A 444 1.76 -18.72 13.43
N GLU A 445 1.27 -17.80 12.60
CA GLU A 445 0.51 -18.13 11.37
C GLU A 445 1.36 -18.25 10.10
N GLY A 446 2.69 -18.09 10.17
CA GLY A 446 3.59 -18.32 9.04
C GLY A 446 3.49 -17.29 7.92
N SER A 447 2.94 -16.11 8.22
CA SER A 447 2.85 -14.96 7.33
C SER A 447 4.11 -14.08 7.39
N VAL A 448 4.46 -13.46 6.26
CA VAL A 448 5.77 -12.78 6.12
C VAL A 448 5.70 -11.31 6.51
N PHE A 449 4.62 -10.58 6.24
CA PHE A 449 4.53 -9.16 6.58
C PHE A 449 3.22 -8.81 7.28
N PHE A 450 3.30 -7.86 8.22
CA PHE A 450 2.16 -7.22 8.87
C PHE A 450 2.10 -5.74 8.51
N PHE A 451 0.93 -5.12 8.64
CA PHE A 451 0.78 -3.68 8.40
C PHE A 451 1.31 -2.87 9.58
N ASP A 452 2.27 -2.00 9.29
CA ASP A 452 2.78 -1.03 10.25
C ASP A 452 3.06 0.28 9.52
N PRO A 453 2.18 1.29 9.62
CA PRO A 453 2.44 2.58 9.01
C PRO A 453 3.44 3.43 9.81
N LYS A 454 3.74 3.07 11.06
CA LYS A 454 4.60 3.86 11.94
C LYS A 454 6.05 3.75 11.46
N ILE A 455 6.70 4.90 11.32
CA ILE A 455 8.12 4.95 10.94
C ILE A 455 8.98 4.60 12.17
N ARG A 456 9.86 3.62 12.00
CA ARG A 456 10.83 3.15 13.00
C ARG A 456 12.21 3.71 12.69
N THR A 457 12.56 4.85 13.27
CA THR A 457 13.85 5.51 13.05
C THR A 457 15.03 4.69 13.56
N ASP A 458 14.81 3.90 14.61
CA ASP A 458 15.74 2.89 15.11
C ASP A 458 16.13 1.87 14.03
N TRP A 459 15.15 1.40 13.24
CA TRP A 459 15.42 0.46 12.15
C TRP A 459 16.10 1.11 10.96
N LEU A 460 15.70 2.34 10.60
CA LEU A 460 16.38 3.10 9.55
C LEU A 460 17.86 3.31 9.90
N GLN A 461 18.14 3.72 11.13
CA GLN A 461 19.50 3.94 11.62
C GLN A 461 20.32 2.65 11.58
N ALA A 462 19.78 1.53 12.05
CA ALA A 462 20.48 0.24 12.04
C ALA A 462 20.85 -0.22 10.63
N HIS A 463 19.96 -0.04 9.64
CA HIS A 463 20.29 -0.33 8.24
C HIS A 463 21.36 0.60 7.69
N ILE A 464 21.28 1.91 7.96
CA ILE A 464 22.28 2.89 7.53
C ILE A 464 23.65 2.52 8.09
N GLU A 465 23.75 2.18 9.37
CA GLU A 465 24.99 1.79 10.03
C GLU A 465 25.62 0.54 9.41
N GLN A 466 24.85 -0.54 9.23
CA GLN A 466 25.37 -1.77 8.63
C GLN A 466 25.79 -1.57 7.16
N LEU A 467 25.05 -0.78 6.39
CA LEU A 467 25.37 -0.54 4.98
C LEU A 467 26.57 0.40 4.84
N THR A 468 26.71 1.42 5.67
CA THR A 468 27.85 2.36 5.63
C THR A 468 29.19 1.67 5.89
N ALA A 469 29.19 0.55 6.62
CA ALA A 469 30.39 -0.26 6.84
C ALA A 469 30.88 -0.98 5.56
N ILE A 470 30.05 -1.06 4.52
CA ILE A 470 30.38 -1.69 3.24
C ILE A 470 31.03 -0.66 2.31
N ALA A 471 32.17 -1.00 1.73
CA ALA A 471 32.88 -0.12 0.79
C ALA A 471 31.95 0.37 -0.34
N GLY A 472 32.02 1.67 -0.64
CA GLY A 472 31.21 2.30 -1.68
C GLY A 472 29.80 2.68 -1.24
N HIS A 473 29.45 2.56 0.04
CA HIS A 473 28.15 2.94 0.63
C HIS A 473 28.27 4.03 1.69
N GLU A 474 29.43 4.68 1.80
CA GLU A 474 29.73 5.68 2.82
C GLU A 474 28.78 6.90 2.75
N TYR A 475 28.26 7.18 1.56
CA TYR A 475 27.30 8.26 1.29
C TYR A 475 25.98 8.10 2.07
N LEU A 476 25.59 6.88 2.48
CA LEU A 476 24.39 6.65 3.30
C LEU A 476 24.47 7.32 4.68
N SER A 477 25.67 7.54 5.20
CA SER A 477 25.88 8.26 6.48
C SER A 477 25.45 9.73 6.42
N GLN A 478 25.24 10.29 5.22
CA GLN A 478 24.81 11.67 5.03
C GLN A 478 23.30 11.85 5.18
N ILE A 479 22.53 10.76 5.28
CA ILE A 479 21.07 10.81 5.43
C ILE A 479 20.72 11.44 6.78
N ASN A 480 20.11 12.63 6.76
CA ASN A 480 19.58 13.28 7.95
C ASN A 480 18.14 12.81 8.22
N LEU A 481 17.99 11.82 9.10
CA LEU A 481 16.67 11.26 9.45
C LEU A 481 15.70 12.31 10.02
N ASN A 482 16.18 13.32 10.77
CA ASN A 482 15.32 14.35 11.35
C ASN A 482 14.70 15.27 10.29
N GLN A 483 15.36 15.43 9.16
CA GLN A 483 14.85 16.24 8.03
C GLN A 483 14.05 15.38 7.05
N TRP A 484 14.49 14.15 6.82
CA TRP A 484 13.89 13.27 5.83
C TRP A 484 12.56 12.67 6.29
N VAL A 485 12.44 12.29 7.57
CA VAL A 485 11.25 11.68 8.14
C VAL A 485 10.22 12.75 8.51
N GLN A 486 9.01 12.64 7.96
CA GLN A 486 7.89 13.56 8.24
C GLN A 486 6.65 12.82 8.76
N SER A 487 6.78 12.24 9.97
CA SER A 487 5.73 11.46 10.64
C SER A 487 4.47 12.27 11.01
N GLU A 488 4.56 13.60 11.02
CA GLU A 488 3.45 14.51 11.28
C GLU A 488 2.33 14.41 10.26
N PHE A 489 2.65 14.06 9.00
CA PHE A 489 1.64 13.81 7.97
C PHE A 489 0.75 12.62 8.34
N LEU A 490 1.36 11.54 8.82
CA LEU A 490 0.64 10.35 9.25
C LEU A 490 -0.25 10.65 10.46
N LYS A 491 0.28 11.38 11.46
CA LYS A 491 -0.51 11.83 12.63
C LYS A 491 -1.71 12.68 12.21
N LYS A 492 -1.53 13.58 11.23
CA LYS A 492 -2.60 14.43 10.68
C LYS A 492 -3.63 13.63 9.88
N ALA A 493 -3.21 12.60 9.14
CA ALA A 493 -4.12 11.71 8.45
C ALA A 493 -5.02 10.96 9.44
N PHE A 494 -4.44 10.38 10.50
CA PHE A 494 -5.20 9.71 11.56
C PHE A 494 -6.16 10.64 12.30
N SER A 495 -5.74 11.86 12.65
CA SER A 495 -6.59 12.79 13.41
C SER A 495 -7.75 13.39 12.61
N SER A 496 -7.68 13.33 11.28
CA SER A 496 -8.68 13.89 10.37
C SER A 496 -9.48 12.83 9.61
N LEU A 497 -9.24 11.55 9.91
CA LEU A 497 -10.18 10.46 9.67
C LEU A 497 -11.16 10.42 10.84
#